data_AF-A0A7V9QDC7-F1
#
_entry.id   AF-A0A7V9QDC7-F1
#
_cell.length_a   1.000
_cell.length_b   1.000
_cell.length_c   1.000
_cell.angle_alpha   90.00
_cell.angle_beta   90.00
_cell.angle_gamma   90.00
#
_symmetry.space_group_name_H-M   'P 1'
#
loop_
_entity.id
_entity.type
_entity.pdbx_description
1 polymer ?
#
loop_
_entity_poly.entity_id
_entity_poly.type
_entity_poly.pdbx_seq_one_letter_code
_entity_poly.pdbx_strand_id
1 'polypeptide(L)'
;MEPINLPRELVLASAGTGKTFRISSRIIGLLAAGAPAESIFASTFTRKAAGEILDRVLARIAEAALDDGAGRLLAEQVKLAEGHLVNGSREFWLELLEGLVRQLHRVNIGTLDSFFVRTALSFGDEIALPPSWSIADAATEARIRSAALQDVLADADHAVIVELVRGVTSADAGRSVHDALLRRARQLLDLHHALADDGNDPWGAFDGVLGERSADFRERQQRLAQQLASIEPPETKAGAPDRLWQNALFRCAALIETGDWNALVKEGLCAAAQADGGKFSRREVPSEICSIFQEALQLARHEIGTRLAQQSRALGRLARLLATAVDRKQREIGAYGFSDV
;
A
#
# COMPACT_ATOMS: atom_id res chain seq x y z
N MET A 1 -30.66 -32.98 -14.20
CA MET A 1 -30.02 -32.54 -15.45
C MET A 1 -28.53 -32.74 -15.24
N GLU A 2 -27.88 -33.61 -16.02
CA GLU A 2 -26.44 -33.80 -15.89
C GLU A 2 -25.72 -32.50 -16.26
N PRO A 3 -24.70 -32.06 -15.50
CA PRO A 3 -23.97 -30.85 -15.81
C PRO A 3 -23.22 -31.03 -17.15
N ILE A 4 -23.37 -30.04 -18.04
CA ILE A 4 -22.65 -30.04 -19.32
C ILE A 4 -21.16 -29.91 -19.01
N ASN A 5 -20.41 -30.99 -19.23
CA ASN A 5 -18.98 -31.00 -18.99
C ASN A 5 -18.24 -30.32 -20.16
N LEU A 6 -18.01 -29.01 -20.01
CA LEU A 6 -17.29 -28.21 -20.99
C LEU A 6 -15.82 -28.05 -20.58
N PRO A 7 -14.86 -28.10 -21.53
CA PRO A 7 -13.47 -27.85 -21.21
C PRO A 7 -13.26 -26.40 -20.74
N ARG A 8 -12.20 -26.19 -19.95
CA ARG A 8 -11.74 -24.84 -19.60
C ARG A 8 -11.10 -24.20 -20.83
N GLU A 9 -11.56 -23.01 -21.21
CA GLU A 9 -11.10 -22.29 -22.39
C GLU A 9 -10.44 -20.97 -22.02
N LEU A 10 -9.27 -20.69 -22.62
CA LEU A 10 -8.65 -19.37 -22.60
C LEU A 10 -8.78 -18.75 -23.99
N VAL A 11 -9.48 -17.62 -24.07
CA VAL A 11 -9.66 -16.89 -25.32
C VAL A 11 -8.75 -15.66 -25.34
N LEU A 12 -7.69 -15.73 -26.13
CA LEU A 12 -6.88 -14.56 -26.45
C LEU A 12 -7.58 -13.74 -27.53
N ALA A 13 -7.81 -12.46 -27.27
CA ALA A 13 -8.50 -11.58 -28.19
C ALA A 13 -7.91 -10.16 -28.12
N SER A 14 -7.61 -9.58 -29.28
CA SER A 14 -7.15 -8.20 -29.42
C SER A 14 -8.32 -7.21 -29.49
N ALA A 15 -8.05 -5.92 -29.52
CA ALA A 15 -9.09 -4.92 -29.78
C ALA A 15 -9.78 -5.21 -31.13
N GLY A 16 -11.10 -5.11 -31.18
CA GLY A 16 -11.87 -5.33 -32.41
C GLY A 16 -12.10 -6.79 -32.84
N THR A 17 -11.55 -7.80 -32.15
CA THR A 17 -11.66 -9.21 -32.57
C THR A 17 -12.93 -9.94 -32.09
N GLY A 18 -13.99 -9.20 -31.78
CA GLY A 18 -15.30 -9.79 -31.45
C GLY A 18 -15.43 -10.42 -30.06
N LYS A 19 -14.67 -9.97 -29.04
CA LYS A 19 -14.77 -10.46 -27.65
C LYS A 19 -16.21 -10.53 -27.13
N THR A 20 -16.93 -9.42 -27.23
CA THR A 20 -18.32 -9.32 -26.77
C THR A 20 -19.25 -10.24 -27.54
N PHE A 21 -18.99 -10.44 -28.85
CA PHE A 21 -19.74 -11.41 -29.65
C PHE A 21 -19.52 -12.84 -29.12
N ARG A 22 -18.27 -13.24 -28.86
CA ARG A 22 -17.95 -14.57 -28.34
C ARG A 22 -18.51 -14.80 -26.93
N ILE A 23 -18.42 -13.81 -26.03
CA ILE A 23 -19.00 -13.88 -24.69
C ILE A 23 -20.52 -14.05 -24.76
N SER A 24 -21.22 -13.20 -25.53
CA SER A 24 -22.67 -13.32 -25.69
C SER A 24 -23.07 -14.64 -26.34
N SER A 25 -22.32 -15.14 -27.35
CA SER A 25 -22.60 -16.46 -27.94
C SER A 25 -22.47 -17.59 -26.93
N ARG A 26 -21.45 -17.53 -26.06
CA ARG A 26 -21.24 -18.54 -25.01
C ARG A 26 -22.36 -18.53 -23.97
N ILE A 27 -22.79 -17.34 -23.54
CA ILE A 27 -23.91 -17.19 -22.59
C ILE A 27 -25.20 -17.76 -23.21
N ILE A 28 -25.53 -17.38 -24.45
CA ILE A 28 -26.72 -17.88 -25.14
C ILE A 28 -26.64 -19.40 -25.32
N GLY A 29 -25.47 -19.95 -25.67
CA GLY A 29 -25.29 -21.39 -25.81
C GLY A 29 -25.53 -22.15 -24.51
N LEU A 30 -25.06 -21.64 -23.37
CA LEU A 30 -25.31 -22.23 -22.05
C LEU A 30 -26.80 -22.21 -21.69
N LEU A 31 -27.47 -21.09 -21.93
CA LEU A 31 -28.92 -20.96 -21.73
C LEU A 31 -29.69 -21.94 -22.63
N ALA A 32 -29.32 -22.02 -23.92
CA ALA A 32 -29.95 -22.89 -24.90
C ALA A 32 -29.75 -24.38 -24.57
N ALA A 33 -28.67 -24.73 -23.89
CA ALA A 33 -28.42 -26.07 -23.40
C ALA A 33 -29.12 -26.38 -22.05
N GLY A 34 -29.95 -25.45 -21.54
CA GLY A 34 -30.79 -25.64 -20.36
C GLY A 34 -30.17 -25.19 -19.04
N ALA A 35 -29.01 -24.53 -19.06
CA ALA A 35 -28.42 -23.99 -17.83
C ALA A 35 -29.33 -22.87 -17.26
N PRO A 36 -29.73 -22.93 -15.97
CA PRO A 36 -30.47 -21.84 -15.33
C PRO A 36 -29.68 -20.53 -15.38
N ALA A 37 -30.35 -19.40 -15.60
CA ALA A 37 -29.69 -18.10 -15.76
C ALA A 37 -28.88 -17.71 -14.51
N GLU A 38 -29.35 -18.07 -13.31
CA GLU A 38 -28.64 -17.86 -12.05
C GLU A 38 -27.33 -18.65 -11.93
N SER A 39 -27.16 -19.74 -12.67
CA SER A 39 -25.97 -20.59 -12.64
C SER A 39 -24.84 -20.08 -13.54
N ILE A 40 -25.11 -19.11 -14.42
CA ILE A 40 -24.15 -18.55 -15.35
C ILE A 40 -23.60 -17.24 -14.79
N PHE A 41 -22.33 -17.20 -14.41
CA PHE A 41 -21.66 -15.98 -13.98
C PHE A 41 -20.78 -15.41 -15.11
N ALA A 42 -21.07 -14.17 -15.53
CA ALA A 42 -20.23 -13.39 -16.43
C ALA A 42 -19.85 -12.06 -15.80
N SER A 43 -18.55 -11.76 -15.76
CA SER A 43 -18.02 -10.56 -15.10
C SER A 43 -17.19 -9.68 -16.03
N THR A 44 -17.11 -8.40 -15.70
CA THR A 44 -16.31 -7.39 -16.40
C THR A 44 -15.87 -6.28 -15.43
N PHE A 45 -15.08 -5.33 -15.91
CA PHE A 45 -14.57 -4.22 -15.08
C PHE A 45 -15.52 -3.03 -14.99
N THR A 46 -16.51 -2.91 -15.88
CA THR A 46 -17.38 -1.73 -15.88
C THR A 46 -18.86 -2.11 -15.97
N ARG A 47 -19.70 -1.34 -15.26
CA ARG A 47 -21.17 -1.50 -15.32
C ARG A 47 -21.70 -1.33 -16.75
N LYS A 48 -21.09 -0.43 -17.53
CA LYS A 48 -21.46 -0.21 -18.94
C LYS A 48 -21.21 -1.46 -19.79
N ALA A 49 -20.03 -2.08 -19.68
CA ALA A 49 -19.74 -3.31 -20.42
C ALA A 49 -20.65 -4.48 -19.99
N ALA A 50 -21.03 -4.56 -18.71
CA ALA A 50 -21.97 -5.56 -18.24
C ALA A 50 -23.35 -5.38 -18.89
N GLY A 51 -23.85 -4.13 -18.91
CA GLY A 51 -25.08 -3.77 -19.63
C GLY A 51 -25.01 -4.10 -21.12
N GLU A 52 -23.92 -3.72 -21.79
CA GLU A 52 -23.72 -4.03 -23.23
C GLU A 52 -23.72 -5.55 -23.52
N ILE A 53 -23.18 -6.38 -22.62
CA ILE A 53 -23.23 -7.84 -22.76
C ILE A 53 -24.67 -8.34 -22.62
N LEU A 54 -25.40 -7.89 -21.59
CA LEU A 54 -26.78 -8.29 -21.34
C LEU A 54 -27.70 -7.88 -22.49
N ASP A 55 -27.61 -6.61 -22.93
CA ASP A 55 -28.37 -6.08 -24.05
C ASP A 55 -28.14 -6.90 -25.32
N ARG A 56 -26.88 -7.27 -25.58
CA ARG A 56 -26.53 -8.11 -26.74
C ARG A 56 -27.10 -9.53 -26.65
N VAL A 57 -27.11 -10.13 -25.46
CA VAL A 57 -27.73 -11.45 -25.25
C VAL A 57 -29.22 -11.37 -25.55
N LEU A 58 -29.93 -10.42 -24.94
CA LEU A 58 -31.37 -10.22 -25.14
C LEU A 58 -31.71 -9.92 -26.60
N ALA A 59 -31.00 -8.97 -27.23
CA ALA A 59 -31.26 -8.56 -28.61
C ALA A 59 -31.07 -9.72 -29.60
N ARG A 60 -30.02 -10.53 -29.44
CA ARG A 60 -29.76 -11.67 -30.34
C ARG A 60 -30.82 -12.76 -30.21
N ILE A 61 -31.25 -13.07 -28.98
CA ILE A 61 -32.34 -14.04 -28.76
C ILE A 61 -33.66 -13.49 -29.33
N ALA A 62 -33.94 -12.20 -29.12
CA ALA A 62 -35.14 -11.56 -29.66
C ALA A 62 -35.16 -11.56 -31.20
N GLU A 63 -34.04 -11.27 -31.85
CA GLU A 63 -33.91 -11.35 -33.31
C GLU A 63 -34.16 -12.78 -33.82
N ALA A 64 -33.57 -13.79 -33.15
CA ALA A 64 -33.79 -15.20 -33.45
C ALA A 64 -35.25 -15.65 -33.24
N ALA A 65 -36.00 -15.01 -32.34
CA ALA A 65 -37.41 -15.25 -32.10
C ALA A 65 -38.35 -14.52 -33.09
N LEU A 66 -37.83 -13.55 -33.84
CA LEU A 66 -38.59 -12.76 -34.82
C LEU A 66 -38.38 -13.26 -36.26
N ASP A 67 -37.21 -13.81 -36.57
CA ASP A 67 -36.85 -14.28 -37.91
C ASP A 67 -36.25 -15.70 -37.88
N ASP A 68 -36.88 -16.64 -38.60
CA ASP A 68 -36.44 -18.04 -38.66
C ASP A 68 -35.02 -18.19 -39.24
N GLY A 69 -34.61 -17.30 -40.14
CA GLY A 69 -33.26 -17.26 -40.70
C GLY A 69 -32.22 -16.91 -39.64
N ALA A 70 -32.47 -15.84 -38.89
CA ALA A 70 -31.66 -15.42 -37.74
C ALA A 70 -31.64 -16.49 -36.64
N GLY A 71 -32.77 -17.17 -36.39
CA GLY A 71 -32.85 -18.28 -35.44
C GLY A 71 -31.95 -19.45 -35.79
N ARG A 72 -31.93 -19.86 -37.08
CA ARG A 72 -31.00 -20.90 -37.57
C ARG A 72 -29.55 -20.44 -37.50
N LEU A 73 -29.26 -19.19 -37.86
CA LEU A 73 -27.91 -18.62 -37.79
C LEU A 73 -27.41 -18.59 -36.34
N LEU A 74 -28.24 -18.17 -35.38
CA LEU A 74 -27.88 -18.11 -33.97
C LEU A 74 -27.61 -19.50 -33.41
N ALA A 75 -28.44 -20.50 -33.75
CA ALA A 75 -28.23 -21.89 -33.34
C ALA A 75 -26.85 -22.42 -33.74
N GLU A 76 -26.36 -22.05 -34.92
CA GLU A 76 -25.01 -22.39 -35.37
C GLU A 76 -23.91 -21.64 -34.61
N GLN A 77 -24.14 -20.36 -34.28
CA GLN A 77 -23.16 -19.50 -33.60
C GLN A 77 -22.94 -19.81 -32.12
N VAL A 78 -23.91 -20.46 -31.47
CA VAL A 78 -23.92 -20.67 -30.00
C VAL A 78 -23.59 -22.10 -29.59
N LYS A 79 -23.15 -22.94 -30.53
CA LYS A 79 -22.70 -24.31 -30.25
C LYS A 79 -21.58 -24.31 -29.22
N LEU A 80 -21.75 -25.09 -28.16
CA LEU A 80 -20.80 -25.15 -27.05
C LEU A 80 -19.64 -26.12 -27.29
N ALA A 81 -19.85 -27.12 -28.15
CA ALA A 81 -18.89 -28.14 -28.56
C ALA A 81 -19.22 -28.63 -29.98
N GLU A 82 -18.26 -29.27 -30.64
CA GLU A 82 -18.48 -29.90 -31.94
C GLU A 82 -19.55 -31.00 -31.85
N GLY A 83 -20.49 -31.01 -32.78
CA GLY A 83 -21.64 -31.92 -32.78
C GLY A 83 -22.77 -31.56 -31.80
N HIS A 84 -22.62 -30.53 -30.96
CA HIS A 84 -23.73 -30.03 -30.14
C HIS A 84 -24.79 -29.37 -31.04
N LEU A 85 -26.01 -29.90 -31.03
CA LEU A 85 -27.13 -29.35 -31.79
C LEU A 85 -27.95 -28.43 -30.89
N VAL A 86 -28.22 -27.23 -31.38
CA VAL A 86 -29.09 -26.26 -30.74
C VAL A 86 -30.36 -26.14 -31.57
N ASN A 87 -31.52 -26.14 -30.92
CA ASN A 87 -32.79 -25.96 -31.61
C ASN A 87 -32.84 -24.53 -32.19
N GLY A 88 -32.96 -24.42 -33.51
CA GLY A 88 -33.05 -23.13 -34.22
C GLY A 88 -34.46 -22.67 -34.52
N SER A 89 -35.49 -23.36 -34.02
CA SER A 89 -36.89 -22.99 -34.23
C SER A 89 -37.27 -21.71 -33.51
N ARG A 90 -38.23 -21.00 -34.08
CA ARG A 90 -38.75 -19.76 -33.51
C ARG A 90 -39.37 -20.00 -32.13
N GLU A 91 -40.11 -21.10 -31.97
CA GLU A 91 -40.78 -21.47 -30.73
C GLU A 91 -39.77 -21.63 -29.59
N PHE A 92 -38.65 -22.30 -29.86
CA PHE A 92 -37.58 -22.46 -28.88
C PHE A 92 -36.98 -21.13 -28.42
N TRP A 93 -36.67 -20.23 -29.36
CA TRP A 93 -36.11 -18.92 -29.01
C TRP A 93 -37.10 -18.03 -28.28
N LEU A 94 -38.40 -18.11 -28.62
CA LEU A 94 -39.47 -17.41 -27.89
C LEU A 94 -39.58 -17.91 -26.44
N GLU A 95 -39.60 -19.22 -26.24
CA GLU A 95 -39.64 -19.83 -24.90
C GLU A 95 -38.41 -19.44 -24.07
N LEU A 96 -37.22 -19.49 -24.67
CA LEU A 96 -35.97 -19.09 -24.03
C LEU A 96 -35.98 -17.60 -23.65
N LEU A 97 -36.43 -16.73 -24.55
CA LEU A 97 -36.55 -15.29 -24.30
C LEU A 97 -37.53 -15.00 -23.17
N GLU A 98 -38.70 -15.64 -23.20
CA GLU A 98 -39.73 -15.47 -22.17
C GLU A 98 -39.19 -15.90 -20.80
N GLY A 99 -38.54 -17.06 -20.73
CA GLY A 99 -37.91 -17.55 -19.51
C GLY A 99 -36.86 -16.58 -18.97
N LEU A 100 -35.97 -16.11 -19.85
CA LEU A 100 -34.90 -15.18 -19.49
C LEU A 100 -35.44 -13.83 -19.00
N VAL A 101 -36.45 -13.25 -19.69
CA VAL A 101 -37.05 -11.96 -19.30
C VAL A 101 -37.78 -12.08 -17.96
N ARG A 102 -38.50 -13.19 -17.72
CA ARG A 102 -39.16 -13.44 -16.42
C ARG A 102 -38.16 -13.56 -15.27
N GLN A 103 -36.95 -14.03 -15.55
CA GLN A 103 -35.89 -14.25 -14.56
C GLN A 103 -34.73 -13.25 -14.69
N LEU A 104 -34.95 -12.09 -15.32
CA LEU A 104 -33.89 -11.13 -15.62
C LEU A 104 -33.12 -10.65 -14.37
N HIS A 105 -33.81 -10.54 -13.23
CA HIS A 105 -33.23 -10.17 -11.93
C HIS A 105 -32.26 -11.21 -11.36
N ARG A 106 -32.26 -12.44 -11.88
CA ARG A 106 -31.36 -13.54 -11.48
C ARG A 106 -30.14 -13.68 -12.40
N VAL A 107 -30.11 -12.95 -13.50
CA VAL A 107 -29.01 -13.02 -14.47
C VAL A 107 -27.75 -12.45 -13.83
N ASN A 108 -26.71 -13.28 -13.75
CA ASN A 108 -25.45 -12.94 -13.09
C ASN A 108 -24.42 -12.34 -14.07
N ILE A 109 -24.80 -11.25 -14.74
CA ILE A 109 -23.91 -10.43 -15.60
C ILE A 109 -23.63 -9.11 -14.90
N GLY A 110 -22.40 -8.89 -14.44
CA GLY A 110 -22.09 -7.74 -13.60
C GLY A 110 -20.61 -7.37 -13.56
N THR A 111 -20.25 -6.48 -12.63
CA THR A 111 -18.84 -6.20 -12.36
C THR A 111 -18.26 -7.21 -11.38
N LEU A 112 -16.93 -7.40 -11.44
CA LEU A 112 -16.19 -8.14 -10.43
C LEU A 112 -16.43 -7.57 -9.03
N ASP A 113 -16.43 -6.23 -8.89
CA ASP A 113 -16.67 -5.55 -7.62
C ASP A 113 -18.01 -5.93 -6.99
N SER A 114 -19.10 -5.89 -7.76
CA SER A 114 -20.43 -6.26 -7.26
C SER A 114 -20.51 -7.74 -6.87
N PHE A 115 -19.72 -8.60 -7.52
CA PHE A 115 -19.62 -10.01 -7.15
C PHE A 115 -18.88 -10.21 -5.82
N PHE A 116 -17.75 -9.53 -5.62
CA PHE A 116 -17.00 -9.59 -4.35
C PHE A 116 -17.85 -9.07 -3.19
N VAL A 117 -18.50 -7.92 -3.35
CA VAL A 117 -19.39 -7.35 -2.33
C VAL A 117 -20.54 -8.32 -1.99
N ARG A 118 -21.20 -8.90 -3.00
CA ARG A 118 -22.27 -9.90 -2.76
C ARG A 118 -21.76 -11.15 -2.05
N THR A 119 -20.55 -11.59 -2.37
CA THR A 119 -19.92 -12.75 -1.73
C THR A 119 -19.62 -12.45 -0.26
N ALA A 120 -18.97 -11.32 0.02
CA ALA A 120 -18.67 -10.88 1.38
C ALA A 120 -19.94 -10.62 2.22
N LEU A 121 -21.05 -10.17 1.60
CA LEU A 121 -22.35 -10.06 2.27
C LEU A 121 -22.95 -11.42 2.65
N SER A 122 -22.63 -12.48 1.90
CA SER A 122 -23.15 -13.83 2.15
C SER A 122 -22.36 -14.59 3.21
N PHE A 123 -21.13 -14.16 3.49
CA PHE A 123 -20.18 -14.80 4.42
C PHE A 123 -19.62 -13.81 5.44
N GLY A 124 -20.41 -12.78 5.81
CA GLY A 124 -19.92 -11.67 6.63
C GLY A 124 -19.37 -12.12 7.98
N ASP A 125 -20.04 -13.08 8.62
CA ASP A 125 -19.63 -13.63 9.91
C ASP A 125 -18.28 -14.36 9.82
N GLU A 126 -18.04 -15.09 8.73
CA GLU A 126 -16.80 -15.84 8.49
C GLU A 126 -15.59 -14.93 8.26
N ILE A 127 -15.80 -13.72 7.73
CA ILE A 127 -14.75 -12.71 7.51
C ILE A 127 -14.77 -11.59 8.56
N ALA A 128 -15.47 -11.78 9.68
CA ALA A 128 -15.56 -10.85 10.80
C ALA A 128 -16.09 -9.45 10.44
N LEU A 129 -16.98 -9.37 9.45
CA LEU A 129 -17.75 -8.17 9.13
C LEU A 129 -19.10 -8.18 9.89
N PRO A 130 -19.61 -7.02 10.33
CA PRO A 130 -20.88 -6.94 11.03
C PRO A 130 -22.06 -7.27 10.10
N PRO A 131 -23.18 -7.73 10.65
CA PRO A 131 -24.41 -7.89 9.89
C PRO A 131 -24.82 -6.53 9.31
N SER A 132 -25.23 -6.50 8.04
CA SER A 132 -25.63 -5.29 7.29
C SER A 132 -24.53 -4.23 7.04
N TRP A 133 -23.29 -4.66 6.79
CA TRP A 133 -22.23 -3.77 6.34
C TRP A 133 -22.46 -3.23 4.90
N SER A 134 -21.79 -2.13 4.56
CA SER A 134 -21.83 -1.51 3.24
C SER A 134 -20.48 -0.95 2.81
N ILE A 135 -20.30 -0.71 1.52
CA ILE A 135 -19.14 0.01 1.00
C ILE A 135 -19.30 1.50 1.29
N ALA A 136 -18.33 2.07 2.00
CA ALA A 136 -18.26 3.49 2.34
C ALA A 136 -18.00 4.33 1.09
N ASP A 137 -18.71 5.46 0.97
CA ASP A 137 -18.32 6.52 0.06
C ASP A 137 -17.14 7.34 0.61
N ALA A 138 -16.56 8.21 -0.23
CA ALA A 138 -15.39 9.01 0.16
C ALA A 138 -15.65 9.91 1.37
N ALA A 139 -16.89 10.41 1.53
CA ALA A 139 -17.27 11.25 2.66
C ALA A 139 -17.34 10.45 3.97
N THR A 140 -17.92 9.25 3.92
CA THR A 140 -18.01 8.33 5.05
C THR A 140 -16.62 7.84 5.46
N GLU A 141 -15.77 7.48 4.50
CA GLU A 141 -14.39 7.09 4.76
C GLU A 141 -13.57 8.23 5.40
N ALA A 142 -13.75 9.47 4.94
CA ALA A 142 -13.12 10.64 5.56
C ALA A 142 -13.61 10.88 6.99
N ARG A 143 -14.92 10.72 7.25
CA ARG A 143 -15.51 10.84 8.60
C ARG A 143 -14.99 9.76 9.54
N ILE A 144 -14.91 8.52 9.09
CA ILE A 144 -14.33 7.38 9.85
C ILE A 144 -12.90 7.70 10.25
N ARG A 145 -12.06 8.14 9.30
CA ARG A 145 -10.66 8.48 9.57
C ARG A 145 -10.51 9.66 10.54
N SER A 146 -11.32 10.70 10.39
CA SER A 146 -11.30 11.86 11.31
C SER A 146 -11.70 11.46 12.72
N ALA A 147 -12.77 10.67 12.88
CA ALA A 147 -13.20 10.16 14.18
C ALA A 147 -12.17 9.21 14.81
N ALA A 148 -11.56 8.31 14.03
CA ALA A 148 -10.53 7.41 14.53
C ALA A 148 -9.28 8.17 15.01
N LEU A 149 -8.85 9.20 14.27
CA LEU A 149 -7.75 10.06 14.68
C LEU A 149 -8.09 10.82 15.97
N GLN A 150 -9.32 11.34 16.10
CA GLN A 150 -9.76 12.02 17.33
C GLN A 150 -9.72 11.09 18.54
N ASP A 151 -10.21 9.85 18.40
CA ASP A 151 -10.17 8.86 19.48
C ASP A 151 -8.72 8.53 19.89
N VAL A 152 -7.82 8.34 18.92
CA VAL A 152 -6.40 8.12 19.22
C VAL A 152 -5.78 9.33 19.92
N LEU A 153 -6.11 10.55 19.50
CA LEU A 153 -5.58 11.76 20.14
C LEU A 153 -6.14 12.02 21.55
N ALA A 154 -7.38 11.59 21.82
CA ALA A 154 -8.00 11.75 23.14
C ALA A 154 -7.32 10.88 24.21
N ASP A 155 -6.93 9.66 23.84
CA ASP A 155 -6.32 8.68 24.76
C ASP A 155 -4.80 8.56 24.61
N ALA A 156 -4.18 9.33 23.71
CA ALA A 156 -2.74 9.25 23.43
C ALA A 156 -1.87 9.91 24.50
N ASP A 157 -0.80 9.21 24.89
CA ASP A 157 0.28 9.79 25.66
C ASP A 157 1.00 10.91 24.88
N HIS A 158 1.62 11.84 25.63
CA HIS A 158 2.35 12.97 25.07
C HIS A 158 3.40 12.57 24.02
N ALA A 159 4.05 11.42 24.17
CA ALA A 159 5.03 10.91 23.22
C ALA A 159 4.43 10.64 21.82
N VAL A 160 3.19 10.13 21.77
CA VAL A 160 2.48 9.83 20.51
C VAL A 160 2.09 11.13 19.80
N ILE A 161 1.59 12.11 20.55
CA ILE A 161 1.25 13.44 20.04
C ILE A 161 2.50 14.14 19.47
N VAL A 162 3.61 14.09 20.19
CA VAL A 162 4.88 14.67 19.75
C VAL A 162 5.35 14.05 18.44
N GLU A 163 5.28 12.72 18.27
CA GLU A 163 5.70 12.08 17.01
C GLU A 163 4.77 12.41 15.84
N LEU A 164 3.45 12.50 16.07
CA LEU A 164 2.51 12.96 15.06
C LEU A 164 2.84 14.39 14.60
N VAL A 165 3.07 15.29 15.55
CA VAL A 165 3.38 16.71 15.28
C VAL A 165 4.76 16.87 14.63
N ARG A 166 5.79 16.11 15.06
CA ARG A 166 7.12 16.12 14.43
C ARG A 166 7.08 15.67 12.97
N GLY A 167 6.13 14.80 12.62
CA GLY A 167 5.90 14.37 11.24
C GLY A 167 5.18 15.40 10.36
N VAL A 168 4.63 16.48 10.94
CA VAL A 168 4.05 17.60 10.18
C VAL A 168 5.18 18.46 9.66
N THR A 169 5.30 18.56 8.34
CA THR A 169 6.45 19.20 7.68
C THR A 169 6.08 20.60 7.19
N SER A 170 7.09 21.39 6.79
CA SER A 170 6.86 22.67 6.12
C SER A 170 6.12 22.54 4.78
N ALA A 171 6.05 21.36 4.17
CA ALA A 171 5.19 21.08 3.02
C ALA A 171 3.68 21.12 3.36
N ASP A 172 3.36 21.22 4.64
CA ASP A 172 2.01 21.40 5.17
C ASP A 172 1.68 22.88 5.46
N ALA A 173 2.62 23.80 5.20
CA ALA A 173 2.41 25.24 5.34
C ALA A 173 1.24 25.69 4.47
N GLY A 174 0.18 26.20 5.11
CA GLY A 174 -1.05 26.67 4.46
C GLY A 174 -2.27 25.76 4.65
N ARG A 175 -2.14 24.60 5.31
CA ARG A 175 -3.26 23.73 5.67
C ARG A 175 -3.62 23.82 7.15
N SER A 176 -4.83 23.40 7.50
CA SER A 176 -5.19 23.23 8.91
C SER A 176 -4.32 22.14 9.54
N VAL A 177 -4.01 22.29 10.83
CA VAL A 177 -3.26 21.27 11.59
C VAL A 177 -3.97 19.92 11.51
N HIS A 178 -5.30 19.91 11.51
CA HIS A 178 -6.11 18.70 11.40
C HIS A 178 -5.85 17.96 10.07
N ASP A 179 -5.82 18.67 8.93
CA ASP A 179 -5.57 18.05 7.61
C ASP A 179 -4.14 17.51 7.47
N ALA A 180 -3.18 18.13 8.14
CA ALA A 180 -1.81 17.62 8.19
C ALA A 180 -1.73 16.30 8.98
N LEU A 181 -2.37 16.26 10.15
CA LEU A 181 -2.45 15.06 10.98
C LEU A 181 -3.21 13.92 10.27
N LEU A 182 -4.33 14.21 9.60
CA LEU A 182 -5.08 13.22 8.81
C LEU A 182 -4.25 12.61 7.69
N ARG A 183 -3.49 13.42 6.95
CA ARG A 183 -2.60 12.90 5.90
C ARG A 183 -1.49 12.04 6.49
N ARG A 184 -0.92 12.46 7.62
CA ARG A 184 0.11 11.67 8.30
C ARG A 184 -0.44 10.33 8.80
N ALA A 185 -1.63 10.34 9.41
CA ALA A 185 -2.31 9.14 9.84
C ALA A 185 -2.56 8.18 8.67
N ARG A 186 -3.02 8.70 7.52
CA ARG A 186 -3.19 7.91 6.30
C ARG A 186 -1.89 7.26 5.83
N GLN A 187 -0.79 8.03 5.75
CA GLN A 187 0.52 7.48 5.38
C GLN A 187 0.98 6.35 6.31
N LEU A 188 0.72 6.49 7.62
CA LEU A 188 1.07 5.46 8.59
C LEU A 188 0.22 4.20 8.45
N LEU A 189 -1.07 4.34 8.16
CA LEU A 189 -1.96 3.21 7.88
C LEU A 189 -1.56 2.48 6.59
N ASP A 190 -1.29 3.23 5.51
CA ASP A 190 -0.85 2.66 4.24
C ASP A 190 0.45 1.85 4.43
N LEU A 191 1.41 2.38 5.19
CA LEU A 191 2.64 1.65 5.56
C LEU A 191 2.34 0.44 6.44
N HIS A 192 1.44 0.56 7.41
CA HIS A 192 1.08 -0.55 8.30
C HIS A 192 0.49 -1.73 7.53
N HIS A 193 -0.42 -1.47 6.59
CA HIS A 193 -1.04 -2.50 5.76
C HIS A 193 -0.03 -3.11 4.77
N ALA A 194 0.86 -2.30 4.20
CA ALA A 194 1.89 -2.77 3.27
C ALA A 194 3.00 -3.61 3.93
N LEU A 195 3.28 -3.36 5.21
CA LEU A 195 4.34 -4.02 5.98
C LEU A 195 3.81 -5.16 6.87
N ALA A 196 2.53 -5.49 6.78
CA ALA A 196 1.95 -6.56 7.57
C ALA A 196 2.40 -7.95 7.07
N ASP A 197 2.86 -8.76 8.04
CA ASP A 197 2.81 -10.23 8.05
C ASP A 197 3.77 -11.04 7.15
N ASP A 198 5.08 -10.80 7.31
CA ASP A 198 6.15 -11.75 6.91
C ASP A 198 6.85 -12.43 8.11
N GLY A 199 6.37 -12.21 9.34
CA GLY A 199 6.96 -12.72 10.58
C GLY A 199 8.09 -11.86 11.16
N ASN A 200 8.50 -10.77 10.49
CA ASN A 200 9.46 -9.80 11.03
C ASN A 200 8.73 -8.55 11.55
N ASP A 201 9.22 -7.91 12.63
CA ASP A 201 8.66 -6.62 13.07
C ASP A 201 9.28 -5.48 12.24
N PRO A 202 8.56 -4.90 11.26
CA PRO A 202 9.11 -3.88 10.38
C PRO A 202 9.49 -2.60 11.15
N TRP A 203 8.86 -2.36 12.31
CA TRP A 203 9.12 -1.20 13.15
C TRP A 203 10.33 -1.39 14.07
N GLY A 204 10.85 -2.62 14.17
CA GLY A 204 12.05 -2.99 14.93
C GLY A 204 13.35 -2.94 14.11
N ALA A 205 13.34 -2.45 12.87
CA ALA A 205 14.49 -2.49 11.97
C ALA A 205 15.79 -1.86 12.53
N PHE A 206 15.66 -0.89 13.44
CA PHE A 206 16.80 -0.22 14.08
C PHE A 206 17.20 -0.84 15.43
N ASP A 207 16.50 -1.89 15.89
CA ASP A 207 16.76 -2.50 17.18
C ASP A 207 18.15 -3.16 17.23
N GLY A 208 18.64 -3.69 16.11
CA GLY A 208 20.01 -4.21 16.00
C GLY A 208 21.11 -3.13 16.08
N VAL A 209 20.73 -1.85 16.04
CA VAL A 209 21.62 -0.71 16.22
C VAL A 209 21.57 -0.18 17.66
N LEU A 210 20.64 -0.68 18.49
CA LEU A 210 20.59 -0.40 19.92
C LEU A 210 21.80 -1.06 20.60
N GLY A 211 22.81 -0.24 20.93
CA GLY A 211 23.80 -0.60 21.94
C GLY A 211 23.28 -0.29 23.35
N GLU A 212 23.93 -0.80 24.38
CA GLU A 212 23.73 -0.25 25.73
C GLU A 212 24.40 1.13 25.80
N ARG A 213 23.68 2.13 26.32
CA ARG A 213 24.29 3.43 26.61
C ARG A 213 25.18 3.26 27.82
N SER A 214 26.48 3.20 27.61
CA SER A 214 27.43 3.13 28.70
C SER A 214 27.31 4.38 29.58
N ALA A 215 27.42 4.21 30.91
CA ALA A 215 27.27 5.31 31.87
C ALA A 215 28.29 6.44 31.64
N ASP A 216 29.41 6.12 30.98
CA ASP A 216 30.51 7.02 30.64
C ASP A 216 30.33 7.74 29.28
N PHE A 217 29.18 7.61 28.59
CA PHE A 217 28.97 8.20 27.26
C PHE A 217 29.36 9.68 27.18
N ARG A 218 28.89 10.50 28.14
CA ARG A 218 29.19 11.94 28.17
C ARG A 218 30.67 12.22 28.44
N GLU A 219 31.28 11.41 29.29
CA GLU A 219 32.70 11.54 29.60
C GLU A 219 33.56 11.21 28.39
N ARG A 220 33.23 10.12 27.67
CA ARG A 220 33.89 9.75 26.41
C ARG A 220 33.70 10.82 25.34
N GLN A 221 32.50 11.36 25.18
CA GLN A 221 32.21 12.45 24.25
C GLN A 221 33.06 13.69 24.54
N GLN A 222 33.12 14.13 25.81
CA GLN A 222 33.93 15.28 26.22
C GLN A 222 35.43 15.04 26.01
N ARG A 223 35.90 13.82 26.34
CA ARG A 223 37.30 13.43 26.15
C ARG A 223 37.71 13.50 24.68
N LEU A 224 36.89 12.97 23.77
CA LEU A 224 37.16 13.00 22.34
C LEU A 224 37.16 14.42 21.77
N ALA A 225 36.22 15.27 22.22
CA ALA A 225 36.20 16.68 21.84
C ALA A 225 37.47 17.41 22.30
N GLN A 226 37.91 17.19 23.53
CA GLN A 226 39.14 17.78 24.08
C GLN A 226 40.40 17.28 23.36
N GLN A 227 40.49 15.97 23.11
CA GLN A 227 41.59 15.38 22.35
C GLN A 227 41.69 16.01 20.96
N LEU A 228 40.58 16.09 20.23
CA LEU A 228 40.57 16.67 18.89
C LEU A 228 40.91 18.18 18.88
N ALA A 229 40.48 18.92 19.92
CA ALA A 229 40.80 20.33 20.07
C ALA A 229 42.28 20.60 20.44
N SER A 230 42.93 19.63 21.08
CA SER A 230 44.34 19.73 21.48
C SER A 230 45.35 19.39 20.38
N ILE A 231 44.89 18.83 19.25
CA ILE A 231 45.76 18.44 18.14
C ILE A 231 46.26 19.68 17.40
N GLU A 232 47.58 19.81 17.27
CA GLU A 232 48.19 20.88 16.50
C GLU A 232 47.97 20.68 15.00
N PRO A 233 47.49 21.70 14.27
CA PRO A 233 47.28 21.60 12.84
C PRO A 233 48.62 21.49 12.10
N PRO A 234 48.70 20.72 11.01
CA PRO A 234 49.93 20.55 10.27
C PRO A 234 50.44 21.87 9.67
N GLU A 235 51.75 22.08 9.70
CA GLU A 235 52.38 23.32 9.21
C GLU A 235 52.39 23.40 7.68
N THR A 236 52.15 24.58 7.13
CA THR A 236 52.34 24.91 5.71
C THR A 236 53.83 24.93 5.36
N LYS A 237 54.16 24.97 4.06
CA LYS A 237 55.56 25.12 3.59
C LYS A 237 56.28 26.38 4.11
N ALA A 238 55.53 27.33 4.68
CA ALA A 238 56.03 28.56 5.28
C ALA A 238 56.17 28.49 6.82
N GLY A 239 56.01 27.31 7.44
CA GLY A 239 56.12 27.12 8.90
C GLY A 239 54.94 27.65 9.71
N ALA A 240 53.87 28.12 9.06
CA ALA A 240 52.64 28.57 9.72
C ALA A 240 51.58 27.45 9.72
N PRO A 241 50.73 27.34 10.74
CA PRO A 241 49.67 26.32 10.81
C PRO A 241 48.69 26.43 9.64
N ASP A 242 48.30 25.28 9.06
CA ASP A 242 47.32 25.25 7.97
C ASP A 242 45.92 25.63 8.49
N ARG A 243 45.44 26.80 8.07
CA ARG A 243 44.17 27.40 8.55
C ARG A 243 42.95 26.54 8.22
N LEU A 244 42.97 25.77 7.13
CA LEU A 244 41.86 24.88 6.79
C LEU A 244 41.79 23.69 7.75
N TRP A 245 42.95 23.13 8.10
CA TRP A 245 43.05 22.09 9.12
C TRP A 245 42.64 22.60 10.50
N GLN A 246 43.15 23.76 10.88
CA GLN A 246 42.83 24.38 12.16
C GLN A 246 41.32 24.60 12.32
N ASN A 247 40.68 25.21 11.32
CA ASN A 247 39.23 25.44 11.33
C ASN A 247 38.44 24.12 11.36
N ALA A 248 38.88 23.11 10.62
CA ALA A 248 38.20 21.81 10.58
C ALA A 248 38.29 21.07 11.92
N LEU A 249 39.47 21.08 12.57
CA LEU A 249 39.68 20.48 13.89
C LEU A 249 38.80 21.16 14.95
N PHE A 250 38.83 22.50 15.03
CA PHE A 250 37.98 23.24 15.96
C PHE A 250 36.50 22.99 15.73
N ARG A 251 36.06 22.99 14.46
CA ARG A 251 34.66 22.74 14.12
C ARG A 251 34.24 21.32 14.49
N CYS A 252 35.03 20.31 14.15
CA CYS A 252 34.71 18.93 14.49
C CYS A 252 34.70 18.71 16.00
N ALA A 253 35.66 19.30 16.74
CA ALA A 253 35.68 19.22 18.20
C ALA A 253 34.42 19.83 18.83
N ALA A 254 33.98 21.01 18.35
CA ALA A 254 32.75 21.65 18.82
C ALA A 254 31.49 20.82 18.47
N LEU A 255 31.44 20.19 17.30
CA LEU A 255 30.33 19.31 16.91
C LEU A 255 30.26 18.05 17.79
N ILE A 256 31.41 17.45 18.11
CA ILE A 256 31.48 16.34 19.06
C ILE A 256 31.06 16.79 20.46
N GLU A 257 31.50 17.95 20.93
CA GLU A 257 31.16 18.49 22.25
C GLU A 257 29.65 18.75 22.40
N THR A 258 29.03 19.34 21.37
CA THR A 258 27.60 19.65 21.32
C THR A 258 26.73 18.42 21.01
N GLY A 259 27.31 17.34 20.51
CA GLY A 259 26.58 16.13 20.11
C GLY A 259 25.81 16.28 18.80
N ASP A 260 26.16 17.26 17.95
CA ASP A 260 25.58 17.39 16.61
C ASP A 260 26.26 16.42 15.62
N TRP A 261 25.98 15.15 15.83
CA TRP A 261 26.50 14.04 15.02
C TRP A 261 26.08 14.13 13.55
N ASN A 262 24.90 14.70 13.27
CA ASN A 262 24.39 14.86 11.90
C ASN A 262 25.23 15.85 11.09
N ALA A 263 25.70 16.92 11.73
CA ALA A 263 26.65 17.84 11.12
C ALA A 263 28.06 17.23 11.05
N LEU A 264 28.52 16.53 12.10
CA LEU A 264 29.85 15.93 12.14
C LEU A 264 30.10 14.97 10.97
N VAL A 265 29.16 14.08 10.67
CA VAL A 265 29.27 13.09 9.58
C VAL A 265 29.37 13.76 8.19
N LYS A 266 28.92 15.02 8.07
CA LYS A 266 28.99 15.80 6.82
C LYS A 266 30.30 16.59 6.69
N GLU A 267 31.15 16.63 7.71
CA GLU A 267 32.42 17.35 7.65
C GLU A 267 33.46 16.61 6.81
N GLY A 268 34.18 17.36 5.97
CA GLY A 268 35.17 16.79 5.05
C GLY A 268 36.34 16.11 5.75
N LEU A 269 36.73 16.57 6.95
CA LEU A 269 37.77 15.93 7.75
C LEU A 269 37.30 14.59 8.32
N CYS A 270 36.06 14.51 8.81
CA CYS A 270 35.45 13.26 9.28
C CYS A 270 35.36 12.23 8.14
N ALA A 271 34.92 12.66 6.95
CA ALA A 271 34.87 11.80 5.77
C ALA A 271 36.27 11.29 5.35
N ALA A 272 37.27 12.18 5.35
CA ALA A 272 38.66 11.80 5.04
C ALA A 272 39.24 10.82 6.05
N ALA A 273 38.92 10.96 7.34
CA ALA A 273 39.41 10.08 8.41
C ALA A 273 38.81 8.64 8.34
N GLN A 274 37.74 8.43 7.57
CA GLN A 274 37.14 7.10 7.36
C GLN A 274 37.67 6.37 6.13
N ALA A 275 38.32 7.08 5.20
CA ALA A 275 38.87 6.49 3.99
C ALA A 275 40.28 5.94 4.25
N ASP A 276 40.56 4.75 3.73
CA ASP A 276 41.91 4.17 3.77
C ASP A 276 42.88 5.06 2.98
N GLY A 277 43.92 5.58 3.65
CA GLY A 277 44.82 6.60 3.09
C GLY A 277 44.14 7.95 2.76
N GLY A 278 43.01 8.25 3.41
CA GLY A 278 42.19 9.43 3.16
C GLY A 278 42.97 10.74 3.33
N LYS A 279 42.69 11.70 2.44
CA LYS A 279 43.40 12.99 2.41
C LYS A 279 42.47 14.15 2.68
N PHE A 280 42.87 15.01 3.61
CA PHE A 280 42.24 16.30 3.87
C PHE A 280 43.22 17.43 3.54
N SER A 281 42.79 18.42 2.75
CA SER A 281 43.67 19.48 2.23
C SER A 281 44.98 18.92 1.61
N ARG A 282 44.86 17.86 0.78
CA ARG A 282 45.97 17.16 0.09
C ARG A 282 46.97 16.43 1.00
N ARG A 283 46.74 16.39 2.31
CA ARG A 283 47.58 15.67 3.29
C ARG A 283 46.84 14.45 3.80
N GLU A 284 47.59 13.39 4.06
CA GLU A 284 47.05 12.18 4.67
C GLU A 284 46.63 12.45 6.12
N VAL A 285 45.48 11.90 6.52
CA VAL A 285 44.97 12.09 7.88
C VAL A 285 45.76 11.20 8.84
N PRO A 286 46.36 11.76 9.91
CA PRO A 286 47.09 10.97 10.91
C PRO A 286 46.21 9.89 11.57
N SER A 287 46.82 8.74 11.91
CA SER A 287 46.13 7.61 12.53
C SER A 287 45.47 7.95 13.86
N GLU A 288 46.04 8.88 14.63
CA GLU A 288 45.44 9.43 15.86
C GLU A 288 44.11 10.15 15.61
N ILE A 289 44.02 10.93 14.53
CA ILE A 289 42.78 11.60 14.15
C ILE A 289 41.77 10.57 13.66
N CYS A 290 42.21 9.57 12.90
CA CYS A 290 41.37 8.46 12.46
C CYS A 290 40.77 7.67 13.63
N SER A 291 41.55 7.37 14.68
CA SER A 291 41.05 6.64 15.85
C SER A 291 40.03 7.47 16.66
N ILE A 292 40.26 8.77 16.83
CA ILE A 292 39.30 9.68 17.48
C ILE A 292 37.98 9.71 16.71
N PHE A 293 38.01 9.87 15.38
CA PHE A 293 36.78 9.87 14.58
C PHE A 293 36.09 8.52 14.58
N GLN A 294 36.84 7.41 14.59
CA GLN A 294 36.25 6.08 14.70
C GLN A 294 35.47 5.90 16.00
N GLU A 295 36.02 6.34 17.14
CA GLU A 295 35.33 6.28 18.44
C GLU A 295 34.14 7.25 18.48
N ALA A 296 34.30 8.48 17.98
CA ALA A 296 33.22 9.46 17.89
C ALA A 296 32.04 8.96 17.04
N LEU A 297 32.32 8.28 15.92
CA LEU A 297 31.29 7.70 15.07
C LEU A 297 30.61 6.48 15.69
N GLN A 298 31.28 5.73 16.57
CA GLN A 298 30.62 4.70 17.37
C GLN A 298 29.62 5.31 18.35
N LEU A 299 29.98 6.41 19.02
CA LEU A 299 29.06 7.16 19.89
C LEU A 299 27.88 7.73 19.08
N ALA A 300 28.15 8.33 17.92
CA ALA A 300 27.14 8.84 17.00
C ALA A 300 26.16 7.75 16.55
N ARG A 301 26.68 6.58 16.13
CA ARG A 301 25.86 5.43 15.71
C ARG A 301 24.92 4.98 16.83
N HIS A 302 25.41 4.93 18.06
CA HIS A 302 24.60 4.55 19.21
C HIS A 302 23.49 5.59 19.50
N GLU A 303 23.81 6.89 19.54
CA GLU A 303 22.83 7.92 19.85
C GLU A 303 21.78 8.09 18.74
N ILE A 304 22.22 8.18 17.48
CA ILE A 304 21.34 8.28 16.31
C ILE A 304 20.50 7.01 16.19
N GLY A 305 21.11 5.83 16.32
CA GLY A 305 20.42 4.54 16.28
C GLY A 305 19.34 4.42 17.35
N THR A 306 19.65 4.83 18.59
CA THR A 306 18.68 4.84 19.69
C THR A 306 17.49 5.75 19.39
N ARG A 307 17.75 6.96 18.88
CA ARG A 307 16.69 7.91 18.51
C ARG A 307 15.79 7.35 17.39
N LEU A 308 16.40 6.77 16.34
CA LEU A 308 15.68 6.17 15.22
C LEU A 308 14.86 4.95 15.65
N ALA A 309 15.41 4.09 16.50
CA ALA A 309 14.69 2.93 17.05
C ALA A 309 13.50 3.36 17.92
N GLN A 310 13.68 4.33 18.81
CA GLN A 310 12.60 4.88 19.62
C GLN A 310 11.50 5.49 18.75
N GLN A 311 11.88 6.28 17.74
CA GLN A 311 10.95 6.89 16.80
C GLN A 311 10.20 5.83 15.98
N SER A 312 10.91 4.86 15.39
CA SER A 312 10.32 3.80 14.59
C SER A 312 9.30 2.99 15.40
N ARG A 313 9.66 2.58 16.63
CA ARG A 313 8.73 1.87 17.51
C ARG A 313 7.54 2.75 17.93
N ALA A 314 7.73 4.05 18.13
CA ALA A 314 6.64 4.97 18.44
C ALA A 314 5.65 5.12 17.27
N LEU A 315 6.17 5.26 16.05
CA LEU A 315 5.36 5.29 14.83
C LEU A 315 4.61 3.97 14.61
N GLY A 316 5.25 2.82 14.88
CA GLY A 316 4.59 1.51 14.80
C GLY A 316 3.49 1.32 15.83
N ARG A 317 3.68 1.77 17.07
CA ARG A 317 2.61 1.79 18.08
C ARG A 317 1.44 2.67 17.64
N LEU A 318 1.73 3.88 17.17
CA LEU A 318 0.73 4.81 16.66
C LEU A 318 -0.04 4.24 15.47
N ALA A 319 0.65 3.60 14.51
CA ALA A 319 0.00 2.99 13.36
C ALA A 319 -0.97 1.87 13.77
N ARG A 320 -0.58 1.02 14.74
CA ARG A 320 -1.46 -0.01 15.32
C ARG A 320 -2.67 0.58 16.05
N LEU A 321 -2.48 1.65 16.82
CA LEU A 321 -3.58 2.36 17.51
C LEU A 321 -4.56 2.97 16.50
N LEU A 322 -4.04 3.60 15.45
CA LEU A 322 -4.85 4.15 14.35
C LEU A 322 -5.63 3.05 13.63
N ALA A 323 -4.99 1.94 13.27
CA ALA A 323 -5.66 0.82 12.60
C ALA A 323 -6.80 0.26 13.46
N THR A 324 -6.53 0.00 14.75
CA THR A 324 -7.54 -0.47 15.71
C THR A 324 -8.70 0.53 15.85
N ALA A 325 -8.40 1.83 15.88
CA ALA A 325 -9.42 2.86 15.97
C ALA A 325 -10.26 2.96 14.69
N VAL A 326 -9.65 2.82 13.50
CA VAL A 326 -10.36 2.77 12.22
C VAL A 326 -11.27 1.55 12.17
N ASP A 327 -10.76 0.35 12.45
CA ASP A 327 -11.53 -0.89 12.45
C ASP A 327 -12.75 -0.80 13.39
N ARG A 328 -12.54 -0.23 14.58
CA ARG A 328 -13.62 0.00 15.54
C ARG A 328 -14.67 0.96 14.97
N LYS A 329 -14.26 2.08 14.37
CA LYS A 329 -15.20 3.04 13.75
C LYS A 329 -15.94 2.45 12.56
N GLN A 330 -15.27 1.63 11.75
CA GLN A 330 -15.90 0.91 10.63
C GLN A 330 -16.95 -0.07 11.15
N ARG A 331 -16.65 -0.84 12.20
CA ARG A 331 -17.62 -1.74 12.85
C ARG A 331 -18.80 -1.01 13.49
N GLU A 332 -18.55 0.10 14.19
CA GLU A 332 -19.59 0.94 14.79
C GLU A 332 -20.54 1.52 13.73
N ILE A 333 -20.02 1.91 12.56
CA ILE A 333 -20.79 2.54 11.48
C ILE A 333 -21.38 1.50 10.50
N GLY A 334 -20.79 0.32 10.39
CA GLY A 334 -21.13 -0.68 9.38
C GLY A 334 -20.72 -0.28 7.96
N ALA A 335 -19.62 0.49 7.81
CA ALA A 335 -19.16 0.97 6.51
C ALA A 335 -17.66 0.76 6.32
N TYR A 336 -17.30 0.17 5.19
CA TYR A 336 -15.96 -0.35 4.88
C TYR A 336 -15.46 0.17 3.54
N GLY A 337 -14.16 0.41 3.42
CA GLY A 337 -13.54 0.68 2.13
C GLY A 337 -13.53 -0.57 1.25
N PHE A 338 -13.34 -0.39 -0.06
CA PHE A 338 -13.23 -1.53 -0.98
C PHE A 338 -11.98 -2.38 -0.73
N SER A 339 -10.91 -1.80 -0.18
CA SER A 339 -9.71 -2.53 0.23
C SER A 339 -9.89 -3.40 1.46
N ASP A 340 -10.97 -3.18 2.21
CA ASP A 340 -11.22 -3.81 3.50
C ASP A 340 -12.10 -5.06 3.37
N VAL A 341 -12.58 -5.35 2.15
CA VAL A 341 -13.51 -6.42 1.78
C VAL A 341 -12.88 -7.31 0.72
#